data_AF-A0A7W0MDN1-F1
#
_entry.id   AF-A0A7W0MDN1-F1
#
_cell.length_a   1.000
_cell.length_b   1.000
_cell.length_c   1.000
_cell.angle_alpha   90.00
_cell.angle_beta   90.00
_cell.angle_gamma   90.00
#
_symmetry.space_group_name_H-M   'P 1'
#
loop_
_entity.id
_entity.type
_entity.pdbx_description
1 polymer ?
#
loop_
_entity_poly.entity_id
_entity_poly.type
_entity_poly.pdbx_seq_one_letter_code
_entity_poly.pdbx_strand_id
1 'polypeptide(L)'
;MTFESQTRPDDPPSLNGLRNDLLNFVSGRVPEGESVTVETDLLETELLDSLLIMDLVAHIESAYGVKLENADIAPRHFRTVDSLARLVAERRL
;
A
#
# COMPACT_ATOMS: atom_id res chain seq x y z
N MET A 1 -31.21 -3.76 -11.24
CA MET A 1 -30.25 -4.34 -10.27
C MET A 1 -28.89 -4.27 -10.93
N THR A 2 -28.02 -3.39 -10.45
CA THR A 2 -26.56 -3.55 -10.24
C THR A 2 -26.11 -2.20 -9.66
N PHE A 3 -25.69 -2.19 -8.40
CA PHE A 3 -25.14 -1.01 -7.73
C PHE A 3 -23.73 -0.80 -8.27
N GLU A 4 -23.59 0.03 -9.30
CA GLU A 4 -22.28 0.60 -9.65
C GLU A 4 -21.87 1.52 -8.51
N SER A 5 -21.06 0.98 -7.60
CA SER A 5 -20.42 1.75 -6.55
C SER A 5 -19.36 2.64 -7.21
N GLN A 6 -19.83 3.74 -7.77
CA GLN A 6 -18.99 4.87 -8.19
C GLN A 6 -18.24 5.33 -6.94
N THR A 7 -16.97 4.99 -6.84
CA THR A 7 -16.04 5.62 -5.92
C THR A 7 -16.09 7.11 -6.21
N ARG A 8 -16.72 7.90 -5.35
CA ARG A 8 -16.75 9.36 -5.48
C ARG A 8 -15.30 9.85 -5.33
N PRO A 9 -14.78 10.68 -6.24
CA PRO A 9 -13.39 11.13 -6.20
C PRO A 9 -13.03 12.05 -5.00
N ASP A 10 -14.01 12.35 -4.12
CA ASP A 10 -13.90 13.26 -2.97
C ASP A 10 -14.14 12.57 -1.61
N ASP A 11 -14.29 11.24 -1.54
CA ASP A 11 -14.28 10.56 -0.25
C ASP A 11 -12.86 10.68 0.36
N PRO A 12 -12.71 11.13 1.63
CA PRO A 12 -11.40 11.05 2.29
C PRO A 12 -10.91 9.62 2.12
N PRO A 13 -9.65 9.41 1.72
CA PRO A 13 -9.19 8.13 1.21
C PRO A 13 -9.52 7.05 2.24
N SER A 14 -10.60 6.32 1.98
CA SER A 14 -11.05 5.24 2.82
C SER A 14 -9.99 4.15 2.77
N LEU A 15 -9.89 3.30 3.78
CA LEU A 15 -8.87 2.24 3.82
C LEU A 15 -8.86 1.39 2.53
N ASN A 16 -10.02 1.19 1.90
CA ASN A 16 -10.14 0.54 0.58
C ASN A 16 -9.49 1.33 -0.57
N GLY A 17 -9.58 2.67 -0.56
CA GLY A 17 -8.90 3.54 -1.52
C GLY A 17 -7.39 3.45 -1.38
N LEU A 18 -6.86 3.52 -0.14
CA LEU A 18 -5.44 3.33 0.11
C LEU A 18 -4.95 1.95 -0.36
N ARG A 19 -5.69 0.89 -0.04
CA ARG A 19 -5.36 -0.47 -0.50
C ARG A 19 -5.26 -0.53 -2.02
N ASN A 20 -6.23 0.02 -2.74
CA ASN A 20 -6.25 -0.05 -4.20
C ASN A 20 -5.12 0.76 -4.83
N ASP A 21 -4.81 1.94 -4.28
CA ASP A 21 -3.73 2.80 -4.75
C ASP A 21 -2.35 2.15 -4.51
N LEU A 22 -2.11 1.66 -3.29
CA LEU A 22 -0.89 0.93 -2.95
C LEU A 22 -0.76 -0.37 -3.74
N LEU A 23 -1.87 -1.08 -3.98
CA LEU A 23 -1.86 -2.29 -4.79
C LEU A 23 -1.45 -1.98 -6.23
N ASN A 24 -1.97 -0.91 -6.83
CA ASN A 24 -1.58 -0.47 -8.16
C ASN A 24 -0.09 -0.08 -8.21
N PHE A 25 0.41 0.62 -7.18
CA PHE A 25 1.81 1.01 -7.09
C PHE A 25 2.76 -0.20 -7.03
N VAL A 26 2.41 -1.21 -6.22
CA VAL A 26 3.17 -2.46 -6.11
C VAL A 26 3.03 -3.28 -7.39
N SER A 27 1.83 -3.40 -7.96
CA SER A 27 1.59 -4.13 -9.21
C SER A 27 2.35 -3.54 -10.40
N GLY A 28 2.64 -2.24 -10.38
CA GLY A 28 3.50 -1.59 -11.39
C GLY A 28 5.00 -1.84 -11.22
N ARG A 29 5.42 -2.45 -10.10
CA ARG A 29 6.83 -2.75 -9.77
C ARG A 29 7.17 -4.23 -9.82
N VAL A 30 6.16 -5.10 -9.75
CA VAL A 30 6.36 -6.55 -9.88
C VAL A 30 6.50 -6.96 -11.35
N PRO A 31 7.25 -8.04 -11.64
CA PRO A 31 7.44 -8.52 -12.99
C PRO A 31 6.13 -8.96 -13.66
N GLU A 32 6.05 -8.80 -14.98
CA GLU A 32 4.89 -9.22 -15.76
C GLU A 32 4.61 -10.72 -15.57
N GLY A 33 3.40 -11.05 -15.14
CA GLY A 33 2.95 -12.43 -14.89
C GLY A 33 2.76 -12.77 -13.41
N GLU A 34 3.26 -11.94 -12.48
CA GLU A 34 2.97 -12.09 -11.07
C GLU A 34 1.69 -11.36 -10.66
N SER A 35 0.82 -12.04 -9.93
CA SER A 35 -0.43 -11.48 -9.41
C SER A 35 -0.27 -11.16 -7.93
N VAL A 36 -0.24 -9.87 -7.61
CA VAL A 36 -0.26 -9.39 -6.23
C VAL A 36 -1.69 -9.12 -5.81
N THR A 37 -2.03 -9.53 -4.59
CA THR A 37 -3.28 -9.21 -3.93
C THR A 37 -3.00 -8.42 -2.66
N VAL A 38 -4.06 -7.88 -2.05
CA VAL A 38 -3.90 -7.09 -0.81
C VAL A 38 -3.39 -7.90 0.39
N GLU A 39 -3.50 -9.23 0.32
CA GLU A 39 -3.08 -10.18 1.36
C GLU A 39 -1.79 -10.93 0.98
N THR A 40 -1.26 -10.72 -0.23
CA THR A 40 -0.01 -11.35 -0.69
C THR A 40 1.15 -10.88 0.18
N ASP A 41 1.94 -11.84 0.69
CA ASP A 41 3.15 -11.55 1.45
C ASP A 41 4.30 -11.18 0.52
N LEU A 42 4.47 -9.88 0.28
CA LEU A 42 5.43 -9.31 -0.66
C LEU A 42 6.89 -9.59 -0.28
N LEU A 43 7.17 -9.80 1.00
CA LEU A 43 8.52 -10.12 1.48
C LEU A 43 8.82 -11.61 1.29
N GLU A 44 7.84 -12.48 1.58
CA GLU A 44 7.99 -13.92 1.39
C GLU A 44 8.04 -14.31 -0.10
N THR A 45 7.32 -13.59 -0.95
CA THR A 45 7.37 -13.77 -2.41
C THR A 45 8.58 -13.07 -3.06
N GLU A 46 9.47 -12.45 -2.28
CA GLU A 46 10.62 -11.67 -2.78
C GLU A 46 10.23 -10.55 -3.79
N LEU A 47 8.97 -10.11 -3.75
CA LEU A 47 8.45 -9.04 -4.61
C LEU A 47 8.81 -7.65 -4.07
N LEU A 48 9.18 -7.57 -2.80
CA LEU A 48 9.54 -6.35 -2.12
C LEU A 48 10.90 -6.49 -1.44
N ASP A 49 11.91 -5.92 -2.10
CA ASP A 49 13.27 -5.82 -1.57
C ASP A 49 13.49 -4.60 -0.67
N SER A 50 14.61 -4.59 0.06
CA SER A 50 15.01 -3.45 0.91
C SER A 50 15.03 -2.09 0.19
N LEU A 51 15.39 -2.06 -1.09
CA LEU A 51 15.36 -0.85 -1.91
C LEU A 51 13.93 -0.40 -2.25
N LEU A 52 13.06 -1.36 -2.59
CA LEU A 52 11.64 -1.13 -2.86
C LEU A 52 10.90 -0.64 -1.62
N ILE A 53 11.27 -1.14 -0.43
CA ILE A 53 10.73 -0.65 0.85
C ILE A 53 11.05 0.82 1.03
N MET A 54 12.29 1.26 0.77
CA MET A 54 12.67 2.67 0.91
C MET A 54 11.93 3.56 -0.10
N ASP A 55 11.77 3.11 -1.34
CA ASP A 55 11.00 3.82 -2.36
C ASP A 55 9.50 3.90 -1.99
N LEU A 56 8.95 2.81 -1.45
CA LEU A 56 7.57 2.78 -0.95
C LEU A 56 7.35 3.71 0.24
N VAL A 57 8.30 3.76 1.18
CA VAL A 57 8.29 4.72 2.30
C VAL A 57 8.27 6.16 1.76
N ALA A 58 9.20 6.50 0.87
CA ALA A 58 9.28 7.85 0.30
C ALA A 58 8.01 8.21 -0.48
N HIS A 59 7.47 7.26 -1.25
CA HIS A 59 6.21 7.45 -1.97
C HIS A 59 5.06 7.68 -1.00
N ILE A 60 4.93 6.89 0.05
CA ILE A 60 3.88 7.04 1.06
C ILE A 60 3.95 8.41 1.74
N GLU A 61 5.13 8.81 2.20
CA GLU A 61 5.31 10.09 2.86
C GLU A 61 4.95 11.26 1.92
N SER A 62 5.39 11.19 0.66
CA SER A 62 5.13 12.23 -0.34
C SER A 62 3.68 12.24 -0.84
N ALA A 63 3.09 11.08 -1.11
CA ALA A 63 1.73 10.96 -1.69
C ALA A 63 0.65 11.22 -0.64
N TYR A 64 0.91 10.81 0.60
CA TYR A 64 -0.09 10.84 1.65
C TYR A 64 0.14 11.91 2.72
N GLY A 65 1.30 12.57 2.73
CA GLY A 65 1.66 13.60 3.70
C GLY A 65 1.90 13.06 5.11
N VAL A 66 2.20 11.78 5.23
CA VAL A 66 2.51 11.13 6.51
C VAL A 66 4.00 11.10 6.77
N LYS A 67 4.39 10.83 8.01
CA LYS A 67 5.79 10.59 8.38
C LYS A 67 5.92 9.19 8.97
N LEU A 68 6.78 8.36 8.37
CA LEU A 68 7.08 7.02 8.86
C LEU A 68 8.33 7.09 9.72
N GLU A 69 8.24 6.57 10.94
CA GLU A 69 9.37 6.49 11.86
C GLU A 69 10.03 5.11 11.76
N ASN A 70 11.23 4.97 12.31
CA ASN A 70 11.93 3.68 12.33
C ASN A 70 11.11 2.54 12.95
N ALA A 71 10.20 2.85 13.89
CA ALA A 71 9.31 1.88 14.51
C ALA A 71 8.24 1.33 13.53
N ASP A 72 7.94 2.08 12.47
CA ASP A 72 6.98 1.72 11.43
C ASP A 72 7.60 0.96 10.29
N ILE A 73 8.89 1.17 10.06
CA ILE A 73 9.70 0.45 9.08
C ILE A 73 10.04 -0.93 9.66
N ALA A 74 9.00 -1.71 9.92
CA ALA A 74 9.06 -3.06 10.43
C ALA A 74 8.49 -4.02 9.39
N PRO A 75 9.11 -5.20 9.15
CA PRO A 75 8.67 -6.16 8.14
C PRO A 75 7.17 -6.48 8.19
N ARG A 76 6.59 -6.54 9.39
CA ARG A 76 5.16 -6.78 9.60
C ARG A 76 4.23 -5.78 8.89
N HIS A 77 4.64 -4.52 8.70
CA HIS A 77 3.83 -3.50 8.02
C HIS A 77 4.02 -3.53 6.50
N PHE A 78 5.12 -4.10 6.02
CA PHE A 78 5.48 -4.17 4.60
C PHE A 78 5.23 -5.56 3.99
N ARG A 79 4.83 -6.54 4.81
CA ARG A 79 4.43 -7.87 4.34
C ARG A 79 3.27 -7.81 3.35
N THR A 80 2.22 -7.06 3.65
CA THR A 80 1.01 -7.02 2.81
C THR A 80 0.56 -5.59 2.54
N VAL A 81 -0.07 -5.39 1.38
CA VAL A 81 -0.67 -4.08 1.03
C VAL A 81 -1.74 -3.69 2.06
N ASP A 82 -2.48 -4.65 2.61
CA ASP A 82 -3.44 -4.38 3.69
C ASP A 82 -2.77 -3.80 4.95
N SER A 83 -1.66 -4.39 5.38
CA SER A 83 -0.90 -3.91 6.55
C SER A 83 -0.35 -2.51 6.31
N LEU A 84 0.13 -2.26 5.09
CA LEU A 84 0.66 -0.96 4.67
C LEU A 84 -0.45 0.11 4.66
N ALA A 85 -1.62 -0.21 4.08
CA ALA A 85 -2.76 0.70 4.05
C ALA A 85 -3.24 1.08 5.46
N ARG A 86 -3.25 0.12 6.39
CA ARG A 86 -3.57 0.37 7.81
C ARG A 86 -2.56 1.28 8.46
N LEU A 87 -1.27 1.04 8.26
CA LEU A 87 -0.21 1.91 8.76
C LEU A 87 -0.40 3.35 8.28
N VAL A 88 -0.63 3.55 6.97
CA VAL A 88 -0.83 4.91 6.44
C VAL A 88 -2.11 5.55 7.00
N ALA A 89 -3.19 4.79 7.16
CA ALA A 89 -4.42 5.29 7.76
C ALA A 89 -4.21 5.70 9.23
N GLU A 90 -3.44 4.93 10.01
CA GLU A 90 -3.08 5.25 11.39
C GLU A 90 -2.22 6.52 11.49
N ARG A 91 -1.33 6.77 10.51
CA ARG A 91 -0.46 7.96 10.50
C ARG A 91 -1.11 9.24 10.00
N ARG A 92 -2.31 9.15 9.42
CA ARG A 92 -3.08 10.30 8.95
C ARG A 92 -4.04 10.87 10.00
N LEU A 93 -4.30 10.12 11.07
CA LEU A 93 -5.16 10.51 12.19
C LEU A 93 -4.40 11.37 13.20
#